data_AF-A0A6J4Q8U2-F1
#
_entry.id   AF-A0A6J4Q8U2-F1
#
_cell.length_a   1.000
_cell.length_b   1.000
_cell.length_c   1.000
_cell.angle_alpha   90.00
_cell.angle_beta   90.00
_cell.angle_gamma   90.00
#
_symmetry.space_group_name_H-M   'P 1'
#
loop_
_entity.id
_entity.type
_entity.pdbx_description
1 polymer ?
#
loop_
_entity_poly.entity_id
_entity_poly.type
_entity_poly.pdbx_seq_one_letter_code
_entity_poly.pdbx_strand_id
1 'polypeptide(L)' 'MSAEENQAVIRRLFDEVYNDQNLDVLDELVAEDVVNHAAADEHKHGIEGFRHVIEWTYALAPDARSELST' A
#
# COMPACT_ATOMS: atom_id res chain seq x y z
N MET A 1 -17.27 5.52 7.65
CA MET A 1 -16.32 4.67 8.39
C MET A 1 -15.89 5.40 9.64
N SER A 2 -15.70 4.69 10.74
CA SER A 2 -15.08 5.21 11.95
C SER A 2 -13.56 5.29 11.80
N ALA A 3 -12.89 5.92 12.76
CA ALA A 3 -11.43 5.96 12.78
C ALA A 3 -10.83 4.56 12.94
N GLU A 4 -11.46 3.71 13.77
CA GLU A 4 -11.07 2.33 14.00
C GLU A 4 -11.21 1.48 12.73
N GLU A 5 -12.29 1.67 11.96
CA GLU A 5 -12.48 0.99 10.67
C GLU A 5 -11.40 1.39 9.66
N ASN A 6 -11.09 2.69 9.57
CA ASN A 6 -10.01 3.17 8.69
C ASN A 6 -8.64 2.62 9.11
N GLN A 7 -8.34 2.58 10.41
CA GLN A 7 -7.10 2.02 10.93
C GLN A 7 -6.98 0.52 10.64
N ALA A 8 -8.10 -0.23 10.70
CA ALA A 8 -8.12 -1.64 10.34
C ALA A 8 -7.75 -1.87 8.87
N VAL A 9 -8.24 -1.02 7.95
CA VAL A 9 -7.88 -1.08 6.52
C VAL A 9 -6.38 -0.80 6.32
N ILE A 10 -5.83 0.25 6.96
CA ILE A 10 -4.40 0.55 6.86
C ILE A 10 -3.54 -0.57 7.45
N ARG A 11 -3.98 -1.20 8.55
CA ARG A 11 -3.27 -2.34 9.13
C ARG A 11 -3.18 -3.51 8.15
N ARG A 12 -4.29 -3.86 7.49
CA ARG A 12 -4.30 -4.87 6.43
C ARG A 12 -3.38 -4.51 5.28
N LEU A 13 -3.35 -3.26 4.86
CA LEU A 13 -2.43 -2.80 3.81
C LEU A 13 -0.96 -3.05 4.19
N PHE A 14 -0.55 -2.73 5.43
CA PHE A 14 0.83 -2.98 5.86
C PHE A 14 1.13 -4.46 6.06
N ASP A 15 0.23 -5.22 6.67
CA ASP A 15 0.46 -6.64 6.95
C ASP A 15 0.42 -7.48 5.66
N GLU A 16 -0.62 -7.35 4.84
CA GLU A 16 -0.81 -8.21 3.67
C GLU A 16 0.00 -7.72 2.46
N VAL A 17 -0.01 -6.41 2.19
CA VAL A 17 0.69 -5.87 1.02
C VAL A 17 2.15 -5.63 1.33
N TYR A 18 2.50 -4.79 2.30
CA TYR A 18 3.91 -4.45 2.50
C TYR A 18 4.75 -5.59 3.11
N ASN A 19 4.23 -6.30 4.12
CA ASN A 19 4.98 -7.32 4.84
C ASN A 19 4.92 -8.69 4.15
N ASP A 20 3.74 -9.15 3.77
CA ASP A 20 3.56 -10.48 3.14
C ASP A 20 3.73 -10.47 1.61
N GLN A 21 3.95 -9.29 1.02
CA GLN A 21 4.12 -9.07 -0.42
C GLN A 21 2.94 -9.60 -1.27
N ASN A 22 1.72 -9.55 -0.72
CA ASN A 22 0.52 -10.02 -1.40
C ASN A 22 -0.18 -8.87 -2.14
N LEU A 23 0.04 -8.78 -3.45
CA LEU A 23 -0.57 -7.76 -4.30
C LEU A 23 -2.01 -8.07 -4.73
N ASP A 24 -2.53 -9.27 -4.46
CA ASP A 24 -3.87 -9.69 -4.88
C ASP A 24 -4.99 -8.98 -4.09
N VAL A 25 -4.68 -8.48 -2.90
CA VAL A 25 -5.63 -7.77 -2.04
C VAL A 25 -5.68 -6.26 -2.28
N LEU A 26 -4.84 -5.76 -3.19
CA LEU A 26 -4.73 -4.32 -3.42
C LEU A 26 -6.03 -3.71 -3.93
N ASP A 27 -6.73 -4.42 -4.82
CA ASP A 27 -8.00 -3.98 -5.42
C ASP A 27 -9.16 -3.94 -4.39
N GLU A 28 -9.01 -4.61 -3.24
CA GLU A 28 -9.95 -4.53 -2.11
C GLU A 28 -9.68 -3.31 -1.22
N LEU A 29 -8.39 -2.98 -1.02
CA LEU A 29 -7.95 -2.01 0.00
C LEU A 29 -7.74 -0.60 -0.55
N VAL A 30 -7.50 -0.47 -1.86
CA VAL A 30 -7.10 0.79 -2.50
C VAL A 30 -8.08 1.14 -3.62
N ALA A 31 -8.53 2.39 -3.64
CA ALA A 31 -9.40 2.88 -4.70
C ALA A 31 -8.67 2.91 -6.05
N GLU A 32 -9.38 2.58 -7.13
CA GLU A 32 -8.83 2.57 -8.50
C GLU A 32 -8.21 3.92 -8.89
N ASP A 33 -8.78 5.02 -8.39
CA ASP A 33 -8.37 6.41 -8.64
C ASP A 33 -7.45 7.01 -7.55
N VAL A 34 -6.78 6.17 -6.75
CA VAL A 34 -5.86 6.59 -5.69
C VAL A 34 -4.86 7.66 -6.16
N VAL A 35 -4.58 8.63 -5.28
CA VAL A 35 -3.54 9.64 -5.47
C VAL A 35 -2.44 9.43 -4.43
N ASN A 36 -1.27 8.95 -4.86
CA ASN A 36 -0.11 8.79 -4.01
C ASN A 36 0.75 10.05 -4.01
N HIS A 37 0.58 10.89 -3.00
CA HIS A 37 1.33 12.14 -2.86
C HIS A 37 2.82 11.97 -2.57
N ALA A 38 3.28 10.77 -2.20
CA ALA A 38 4.70 10.47 -1.97
C ALA A 38 5.42 9.92 -3.20
N ALA A 39 4.68 9.53 -4.25
CA ALA A 39 5.25 9.00 -5.48
C ALA A 39 5.78 10.11 -6.39
N ALA A 40 6.68 9.73 -7.32
CA ALA A 40 7.02 10.58 -8.45
C ALA A 40 5.79 10.86 -9.33
N ASP A 41 5.79 11.98 -10.05
CA ASP A 41 4.62 12.42 -10.85
C ASP A 41 4.13 11.35 -11.85
N GLU A 42 5.04 10.53 -12.41
CA GLU A 42 4.72 9.41 -13.31
C GLU A 42 3.85 8.32 -12.65
N HIS A 43 3.97 8.11 -11.34
CA HIS A 43 3.27 7.04 -10.59
C HIS A 43 2.28 7.59 -9.56
N LYS A 44 1.95 8.88 -9.64
CA LYS A 44 1.14 9.58 -8.65
C LYS A 44 -0.34 9.19 -8.69
N HIS A 45 -0.86 8.82 -9.85
CA HIS A 45 -2.29 8.62 -10.07
C HIS A 45 -2.62 7.19 -10.48
N GLY A 46 -3.70 6.66 -9.90
CA GLY A 46 -4.27 5.36 -10.24
C GLY A 46 -3.60 4.19 -9.52
N ILE A 47 -4.37 3.09 -9.41
CA ILE A 47 -3.93 1.88 -8.71
C ILE A 47 -2.68 1.24 -9.34
N GLU A 48 -2.52 1.35 -10.65
CA GLU A 48 -1.32 0.85 -11.36
C GLU A 48 -0.05 1.61 -10.95
N GLY A 49 -0.15 2.94 -10.77
CA GLY A 49 0.96 3.75 -10.25
C GLY A 49 1.30 3.37 -8.80
N PHE A 50 0.28 3.12 -7.98
CA PHE A 50 0.46 2.67 -6.61
C PHE A 50 1.11 1.28 -6.52
N ARG A 51 0.65 0.32 -7.35
CA ARG A 51 1.22 -1.03 -7.49
C ARG A 51 2.70 -0.97 -7.86
N HIS A 52 3.06 -0.14 -8.85
CA HIS A 52 4.45 0.04 -9.27
C HIS A 52 5.37 0.48 -8.12
N VAL A 53 4.92 1.44 -7.29
CA VAL A 53 5.71 1.93 -6.14
C VAL A 53 5.92 0.83 -5.09
N ILE A 54 4.92 -0.03 -4.87
CA ILE A 54 5.04 -1.16 -3.94
C ILE A 54 6.04 -2.19 -4.48
N GLU A 55 5.94 -2.58 -5.74
CA GLU A 55 6.89 -3.50 -6.38
C GLU A 55 8.32 -2.96 -6.32
N TRP A 56 8.49 -1.66 -6.50
CA TRP A 56 9.79 -1.00 -6.33
C TRP A 56 10.31 -1.11 -4.89
N THR A 57 9.43 -0.98 -3.90
CA THR A 57 9.77 -1.17 -2.48
C THR A 57 10.27 -2.59 -2.22
N TYR A 58 9.58 -3.61 -2.75
CA TYR A 58 10.01 -5.01 -2.63
C TYR A 58 11.39 -5.26 -3.25
N ALA A 59 11.66 -4.64 -4.41
CA ALA A 59 12.94 -4.80 -5.09
C ALA A 59 14.11 -4.14 -4.33
N LEU A 60 13.87 -3.01 -3.67
CA LEU A 60 14.90 -2.28 -2.92
C LEU A 60 15.18 -2.87 -1.54
N ALA A 61 14.15 -3.40 -0.87
CA ALA A 61 14.24 -3.90 0.49
C ALA A 61 13.36 -5.15 0.67
N PRO A 62 13.79 -6.31 0.14
CA PRO A 62 12.95 -7.51 0.06
C PRO A 62 12.60 -8.14 1.41
N ASP A 63 13.34 -7.82 2.47
CA ASP A 63 13.15 -8.29 3.84
C ASP A 63 12.63 -7.20 4.79
N ALA A 64 12.27 -6.02 4.26
CA ALA A 64 11.72 -4.95 5.07
C ALA A 64 10.40 -5.37 5.72
N ARG A 65 10.23 -4.98 6.98
CA ARG A 65 9.01 -5.20 7.74
C ARG A 65 8.59 -3.92 8.45
N SER A 66 7.31 -3.59 8.32
CA SER A 66 6.68 -2.44 8.96
C SER A 66 5.93 -2.86 10.21
N GLU A 67 6.08 -2.10 11.29
CA GLU A 67 5.32 -2.26 12.53
C GLU A 67 4.54 -0.97 12.82
N LEU A 68 3.21 -1.08 12.88
CA LEU A 68 2.34 0.04 13.23
C LEU A 68 2.24 0.17 14.75
N SER A 69 2.76 1.26 15.31
CA SER A 69 2.56 1.61 16.72
C SER A 69 1.19 2.26 16.95
N THR A 70 0.50 1.83 17.99
CA THR A 70 -0.78 2.38 18.46
C THR A 70 -0.62 3.72 19.16
#